data_AF-A0A959CU51-F1
#
_entry.id   AF-A0A959CU51-F1
#
_cell.length_a   1.000
_cell.length_b   1.000
_cell.length_c   1.000
_cell.angle_alpha   90.00
_cell.angle_beta   90.00
_cell.angle_gamma   90.00
#
_symmetry.space_group_name_H-M   'P 1'
#
loop_
_entity.id
_entity.type
_entity.pdbx_description
1 polymer ?
#
loop_
_entity_poly.entity_id
_entity_poly.type
_entity_poly.pdbx_seq_one_letter_code
_entity_poly.pdbx_strand_id
1 'polypeptide(L)' 'MSIINEFNDYRARMNEKILAEDNKVLKRFFNLDTNAYQEGALSQKTKELLGLVASMVLRCDDCIRYHLGTCYELGVT' A
#
# COMPACT_ATOMS: atom_id res chain seq x y z
N MET A 1 8.68 7.21 19.04
CA MET A 1 7.52 7.46 18.16
C MET A 1 6.60 6.25 18.24
N SER A 2 5.35 6.34 17.74
CA SER A 2 4.56 5.12 17.55
C SER A 2 5.16 4.31 16.40
N ILE A 3 5.07 2.97 16.47
CA ILE A 3 5.49 2.06 15.37
C ILE A 3 4.82 2.42 14.04
N ILE A 4 3.60 2.96 14.09
CA ILE A 4 2.84 3.41 12.91
C ILE A 4 3.50 4.65 12.31
N ASN A 5 3.91 5.61 13.14
CA ASN A 5 4.55 6.84 12.67
C ASN A 5 5.91 6.52 12.04
N GLU A 6 6.70 5.65 12.67
CA GLU A 6 8.01 5.25 12.13
C GLU A 6 7.89 4.57 10.76
N PHE A 7 6.89 3.71 10.58
CA PHE A 7 6.59 3.07 9.30
C PHE A 7 6.16 4.09 8.23
N ASN A 8 5.22 4.99 8.57
CA ASN A 8 4.70 6.00 7.65
C ASN A 8 5.79 6.99 7.22
N ASP A 9 6.60 7.46 8.16
CA ASP A 9 7.72 8.38 7.91
C ASP A 9 8.77 7.73 7.00
N TYR A 10 9.09 6.45 7.24
CA TYR A 10 10.01 5.69 6.39
C TYR A 10 9.48 5.56 4.97
N ARG A 11 8.21 5.16 4.80
CA ARG A 11 7.59 5.01 3.47
C ARG A 11 7.51 6.32 2.72
N ALA A 12 7.12 7.41 3.37
CA ALA A 12 7.03 8.73 2.76
C ALA A 12 8.39 9.16 2.18
N ARG A 13 9.45 9.05 2.98
CA ARG A 13 10.82 9.36 2.56
C ARG A 13 11.32 8.48 1.41
N MET A 14 10.97 7.19 1.42
CA MET A 14 11.38 6.28 0.33
C MET A 14 10.59 6.52 -0.95
N ASN A 15 9.28 6.80 -0.87
CA ASN A 15 8.47 7.17 -2.02
C ASN A 15 8.97 8.45 -2.67
N GLU A 16 9.33 9.46 -1.87
CA GLU A 16 9.93 10.70 -2.36
C GLU A 16 11.19 10.42 -3.19
N LYS A 17 12.11 9.61 -2.65
CA LYS A 17 13.32 9.20 -3.37
C LYS A 17 13.01 8.46 -4.68
N ILE A 18 12.13 7.47 -4.63
CA ILE A 18 11.77 6.65 -5.80
C ILE A 18 11.13 7.51 -6.91
N LEU A 19 10.25 8.44 -6.54
CA LEU A 19 9.57 9.30 -7.51
C LEU A 19 10.47 10.42 -8.06
N ALA A 20 11.49 10.83 -7.30
CA ALA A 20 12.51 11.79 -7.72
C ALA A 20 13.44 11.26 -8.84
N GLU A 21 13.55 9.94 -9.02
CA GLU A 21 14.32 9.33 -10.11
C GLU A 21 13.74 9.60 -11.52
N ASP A 22 12.57 10.26 -11.61
CA ASP A 22 11.88 10.64 -12.85
C ASP A 22 11.74 9.51 -13.90
N ASN A 23 11.63 8.27 -13.43
CA ASN A 23 11.56 7.10 -14.30
C ASN A 23 10.11 6.83 -14.74
N LYS A 24 9.86 6.87 -16.06
CA LYS A 24 8.53 6.64 -16.65
C LYS A 24 7.95 5.26 -16.33
N VAL A 25 8.78 4.22 -16.27
CA VAL A 25 8.33 2.84 -15.96
C VAL A 25 7.92 2.76 -14.50
N LEU A 26 8.73 3.29 -13.58
CA LEU A 26 8.38 3.32 -12.15
C LEU A 26 7.08 4.10 -11.92
N LYS A 27 6.91 5.27 -12.54
CA LYS A 27 5.67 6.05 -12.45
C LYS A 27 4.44 5.27 -12.90
N ARG A 28 4.55 4.52 -14.00
CA ARG A 28 3.46 3.66 -14.51
C ARG A 28 3.15 2.50 -13.57
N PHE A 29 4.19 1.90 -12.98
CA PHE A 29 4.01 0.79 -12.04
C PHE A 29 3.29 1.25 -10.76
N PHE A 30 3.71 2.36 -10.16
CA PHE A 30 3.06 2.94 -8.98
C PHE A 30 1.63 3.40 -9.27
N ASN A 31 1.38 3.93 -10.46
CA ASN A 31 0.03 4.28 -10.89
C ASN A 31 -0.86 3.04 -11.04
N LEU A 32 -0.33 1.96 -11.61
CA LEU A 32 -1.05 0.69 -11.70
C LEU A 32 -1.38 0.12 -10.32
N ASP A 33 -0.40 0.08 -9.42
CA ASP A 33 -0.59 -0.37 -8.03
C ASP A 33 -1.69 0.43 -7.31
N THR A 34 -1.62 1.77 -7.39
CA THR A 34 -2.63 2.66 -6.81
C THR A 34 -4.03 2.38 -7.38
N ASN A 35 -4.15 2.23 -8.70
CA ASN A 35 -5.44 1.99 -9.35
C ASN A 35 -5.99 0.58 -9.11
N ALA A 36 -5.14 -0.40 -8.81
CA ALA A 36 -5.59 -1.77 -8.53
C ALA A 36 -6.53 -1.83 -7.31
N TYR A 37 -6.31 -0.96 -6.32
CA TYR A 37 -7.09 -0.88 -5.09
C TYR A 37 -8.27 0.11 -5.13
N GLN A 38 -8.40 0.92 -6.19
CA GLN A 38 -9.56 1.80 -6.37
C GLN A 38 -10.87 1.00 -6.48
N GLU A 39 -11.97 1.58 -6.01
CA GLU A 39 -13.29 0.96 -6.13
C GLU A 39 -13.69 0.68 -7.58
N GLY A 40 -14.41 -0.41 -7.81
CA GLY A 40 -14.89 -0.82 -9.12
C GLY A 40 -15.82 -2.02 -9.00
N ALA A 41 -15.55 -3.10 -9.74
CA ALA A 41 -16.32 -4.35 -9.62
C ALA A 41 -16.28 -4.95 -8.20
N LEU A 42 -15.26 -4.62 -7.41
CA LEU A 42 -15.13 -4.94 -5.99
C LEU A 42 -14.97 -3.64 -5.21
N SER A 43 -15.52 -3.62 -3.99
CA SER A 43 -15.35 -2.50 -3.06
C SER A 43 -13.87 -2.33 -2.70
N GLN A 44 -13.48 -1.10 -2.35
CA GLN A 44 -12.12 -0.83 -1.84
C GLN A 44 -11.78 -1.71 -0.64
N LYS A 45 -12.72 -1.88 0.30
CA LYS A 45 -12.58 -2.76 1.47
C LYS A 45 -12.23 -4.21 1.09
N THR A 46 -12.91 -4.76 0.08
CA THR A 46 -12.61 -6.11 -0.43
C THR A 46 -11.22 -6.17 -1.06
N LYS A 47 -10.84 -5.16 -1.84
CA LYS A 47 -9.53 -5.13 -2.51
C LYS A 47 -8.37 -5.01 -1.52
N GLU A 48 -8.51 -4.20 -0.47
CA GLU A 48 -7.49 -4.09 0.58
C GLU A 48 -7.32 -5.40 1.36
N LEU A 49 -8.41 -6.12 1.64
CA LEU A 49 -8.34 -7.47 2.22
C LEU A 49 -7.59 -8.45 1.30
N LEU A 50 -7.83 -8.40 -0.01
CA LEU A 50 -7.09 -9.21 -0.98
C LEU A 50 -5.59 -8.82 -1.03
N GLY A 51 -5.28 -7.53 -0.93
CA GLY A 51 -3.90 -7.03 -0.81
C GLY A 51 -3.21 -7.55 0.45
N LEU A 52 -3.92 -7.54 1.58
CA LEU A 52 -3.43 -8.10 2.84
C LEU A 52 -3.15 -9.60 2.72
N VAL A 53 -4.10 -10.38 2.17
CA VAL A 53 -3.94 -11.83 1.95
C VAL A 53 -2.73 -12.11 1.04
N ALA A 54 -2.62 -11.41 -0.09
CA ALA A 54 -1.49 -11.54 -1.01
C ALA A 54 -0.14 -11.21 -0.34
N SER A 55 -0.12 -10.15 0.48
CA SER A 55 1.08 -9.72 1.21
C SER A 55 1.53 -10.76 2.26
N MET A 56 0.58 -11.41 2.93
CA MET A 56 0.86 -12.45 3.92
C MET A 56 1.46 -13.70 3.26
N VAL A 57 0.90 -14.17 2.14
CA VAL A 57 1.43 -15.36 1.44
C VAL A 57 2.80 -15.09 0.79
N LEU A 58 3.06 -13.84 0.40
CA LEU A 58 4.36 -13.40 -0.11
C LEU A 58 5.37 -13.06 1.01
N ARG A 59 4.94 -13.01 2.28
CA ARG A 59 5.75 -12.65 3.44
C ARG A 59 6.42 -11.28 3.30
N CYS A 60 5.68 -10.29 2.79
CA CYS A 60 6.14 -8.91 2.70
C CYS A 60 5.67 -8.09 3.90
N ASP A 61 6.49 -7.93 4.93
CA ASP A 61 6.09 -7.26 6.18
C ASP A 61 5.62 -5.81 5.97
N ASP A 62 6.28 -5.05 5.11
CA ASP A 62 5.87 -3.66 4.84
C ASP A 62 4.56 -3.58 4.05
N CYS A 63 4.30 -4.55 3.16
CA CYS A 63 3.03 -4.68 2.45
C CYS A 63 1.91 -5.07 3.43
N ILE A 64 2.19 -6.00 4.36
CA ILE A 64 1.27 -6.40 5.43
C ILE A 64 0.91 -5.19 6.29
N ARG A 65 1.90 -4.42 6.77
CA ARG A 65 1.67 -3.21 7.58
C ARG A 65 0.84 -2.17 6.83
N TYR A 66 1.13 -1.96 5.55
CA TYR A 66 0.38 -1.05 4.69
C TYR A 66 -1.09 -1.44 4.59
N HIS A 67 -1.38 -2.65 4.09
CA HIS A 67 -2.76 -3.08 3.89
C HIS A 67 -3.52 -3.26 5.21
N LEU A 68 -2.85 -3.64 6.30
CA LEU A 68 -3.47 -3.72 7.63
C LEU A 68 -3.91 -2.35 8.14
N GLY A 69 -3.07 -1.32 7.97
CA GLY A 69 -3.42 0.06 8.31
C GLY A 69 -4.62 0.56 7.50
N THR A 70 -4.60 0.36 6.18
CA THR A 70 -5.73 0.76 5.32
C THR A 70 -7.00 -0.04 5.61
N CYS A 71 -6.91 -1.34 5.91
CA CYS A 71 -8.06 -2.14 6.34
C CYS A 71 -8.69 -1.57 7.63
N TYR A 72 -7.86 -1.16 8.61
CA TYR A 72 -8.33 -0.53 9.83
C TYR A 72 -9.04 0.81 9.55
N GLU A 73 -8.47 1.66 8.70
CA GLU A 73 -9.07 2.94 8.28
C GLU A 73 -10.41 2.75 7.56
N LEU A 74 -10.57 1.66 6.80
CA LEU A 74 -11.82 1.29 6.12
C LEU A 74 -12.82 0.52 7.01
N GLY A 75 -12.54 0.38 8.31
CA GLY A 75 -13.43 -0.30 9.25
C GLY A 75 -13.62 -1.79 8.97
N VAL A 76 -12.58 -2.48 8.50
CA VAL A 76 -12.54 -3.95 8.49
C VAL A 76 -12.49 -4.45 9.94
N THR A 77 -13.34 -5.43 10.27
CA THR A 77 -13.48 -6.05 11.61
C THR A 77 -12.94 -7.46 11.61
#